data_AF-A0A939EIZ5-F1
#
_entry.id   AF-A0A939EIZ5-F1
#
_cell.length_a   1.000
_cell.length_b   1.000
_cell.length_c   1.000
_cell.angle_alpha   90.00
_cell.angle_beta   90.00
_cell.angle_gamma   90.00
#
_symmetry.space_group_name_H-M   'P 1'
#
loop_
_entity.id
_entity.type
_entity.pdbx_description
1 polymer ?
#
loop_
_entity_poly.entity_id
_entity_poly.type
_entity_poly.pdbx_seq_one_letter_code
_entity_poly.pdbx_strand_id
1 'polypeptide(L)'
;MTISFLSRHAPWTDRRGHLSWLRLCVFVLVLFPGARIFYDLLLGPVFPEPYEQALHQSGTWAVRFLLLTLAVTPARRIFGWNRILGVRRMLGVSVLGYALLHLGLYAAQENWNLAKVGIEMFTRFYLVIGLVALTGLVALGATSFDSTIRRLGRNWGRLHMLVYPIAVLALYHFFLQSKSDVTQATLMAGLFLLLMIYRGMAKAGFSLSNPLVLAASAALAAAATAAVEYAWYALATGIPADRVFWANFNVAIALRPTVWVGIAGLAVCAAACVQTAGKVAGRRLQLKKA
;
A
#
# COMPACT_ATOMS: atom_id res chain seq x y z
N MET A 1 -37.31 -8.27 -3.99
CA MET A 1 -36.03 -7.57 -3.67
C MET A 1 -35.65 -6.75 -4.90
N THR A 2 -35.94 -5.45 -4.92
CA THR A 2 -35.90 -4.61 -6.13
C THR A 2 -34.47 -4.25 -6.54
N ILE A 3 -34.21 -4.13 -7.85
CA ILE A 3 -32.92 -3.75 -8.46
C ILE A 3 -32.32 -2.47 -7.82
N SER A 4 -33.18 -1.57 -7.31
CA SER A 4 -32.83 -0.36 -6.55
C SER A 4 -32.08 -0.63 -5.22
N PHE A 5 -32.32 -1.76 -4.57
CA PHE A 5 -31.62 -2.12 -3.33
C PHE A 5 -30.18 -2.58 -3.63
N LEU A 6 -30.01 -3.39 -4.67
CA LEU A 6 -28.69 -3.88 -5.10
C LEU A 6 -27.81 -2.74 -5.63
N SER A 7 -28.39 -1.79 -6.38
CA SER A 7 -27.64 -0.65 -6.91
C SER A 7 -27.11 0.29 -5.81
N ARG A 8 -27.79 0.42 -4.67
CA ARG A 8 -27.31 1.25 -3.55
C ARG A 8 -26.15 0.64 -2.75
N HIS A 9 -25.97 -0.68 -2.81
CA HIS A 9 -24.94 -1.40 -2.04
C HIS A 9 -23.78 -1.89 -2.91
N ALA A 10 -23.88 -1.72 -4.22
CA ALA A 10 -22.82 -2.12 -5.14
C ALA A 10 -21.51 -1.35 -4.87
N PRO A 11 -20.34 -2.01 -4.94
CA PRO A 11 -19.07 -1.36 -4.64
C PRO A 11 -18.75 -0.21 -5.60
N TRP A 12 -19.26 -0.25 -6.83
CA TRP A 12 -19.04 0.74 -7.90
C TRP A 12 -20.03 1.92 -7.93
N THR A 13 -21.03 1.98 -7.04
CA THR A 13 -22.01 3.09 -7.00
C THR A 13 -21.70 4.09 -5.89
N ASP A 14 -22.17 5.32 -6.00
CA ASP A 14 -22.07 6.33 -4.95
C ASP A 14 -23.13 6.12 -3.84
N ARG A 15 -23.14 6.98 -2.82
CA ARG A 15 -24.14 6.89 -1.73
C ARG A 15 -25.58 7.13 -2.18
N ARG A 16 -25.77 7.72 -3.36
CA ARG A 16 -27.08 7.96 -3.97
C ARG A 16 -27.52 6.79 -4.87
N GLY A 17 -26.64 5.80 -5.07
CA GLY A 17 -26.88 4.62 -5.93
C GLY A 17 -26.50 4.85 -7.40
N HIS A 18 -25.86 5.98 -7.73
CA HIS A 18 -25.44 6.31 -9.09
C HIS A 18 -24.08 5.68 -9.40
N LEU A 19 -23.83 5.31 -10.65
CA LEU A 19 -22.53 4.75 -11.04
C LEU A 19 -21.40 5.76 -10.80
N SER A 20 -20.38 5.35 -10.06
CA SER A 20 -19.16 6.13 -9.85
C SER A 20 -18.03 5.49 -10.64
N TRP A 21 -17.64 6.09 -11.76
CA TRP A 21 -16.53 5.61 -12.59
C TRP A 21 -15.24 5.39 -11.79
N LEU A 22 -14.92 6.30 -10.87
CA LEU A 22 -13.76 6.14 -9.98
C LEU A 22 -13.84 4.84 -9.16
N ARG A 23 -15.00 4.55 -8.56
CA ARG A 23 -15.17 3.34 -7.74
C ARG A 23 -15.17 2.09 -8.61
N LEU A 24 -15.78 2.14 -9.80
CA LEU A 24 -15.76 1.03 -10.76
C LEU A 24 -14.32 0.72 -11.20
N CYS A 25 -13.56 1.73 -11.62
CA CYS A 25 -12.18 1.54 -12.03
C CYS A 25 -11.33 0.97 -10.90
N VAL A 26 -11.43 1.51 -9.68
CA VAL A 26 -10.69 0.97 -8.53
C VAL A 26 -11.11 -0.46 -8.22
N PHE A 27 -12.40 -0.79 -8.32
CA PHE A 27 -12.90 -2.15 -8.11
C PHE A 27 -12.29 -3.13 -9.10
N VAL A 28 -12.32 -2.81 -10.40
CA VAL A 28 -11.73 -3.66 -11.45
C VAL A 28 -10.21 -3.79 -11.26
N LEU A 29 -9.51 -2.69 -11.00
CA LEU A 29 -8.06 -2.69 -10.79
C LEU A 29 -7.63 -3.50 -9.56
N VAL A 30 -8.43 -3.50 -8.50
CA VAL A 30 -8.19 -4.31 -7.31
C VAL A 30 -8.36 -5.81 -7.57
N LEU A 31 -9.29 -6.20 -8.45
CA LEU A 31 -9.53 -7.60 -8.78
C LEU A 31 -8.50 -8.16 -9.75
N PHE A 32 -7.94 -7.31 -10.62
CA PHE A 32 -7.04 -7.72 -11.68
C PHE A 32 -5.84 -8.57 -11.21
N PRO A 33 -5.09 -8.21 -10.15
CA PRO A 33 -3.99 -9.05 -9.70
C PRO A 33 -4.39 -10.44 -9.20
N GLY A 34 -5.52 -10.52 -8.48
CA GLY A 34 -6.09 -11.78 -8.02
C GLY A 34 -6.48 -12.64 -9.21
N ALA A 35 -7.17 -12.07 -10.20
CA ALA A 35 -7.50 -12.75 -11.44
C ALA A 35 -6.24 -13.24 -12.18
N ARG A 36 -5.15 -12.46 -12.19
CA ARG A 36 -3.85 -12.87 -12.76
C ARG A 36 -3.25 -14.05 -12.01
N ILE A 37 -3.26 -14.04 -10.67
CA ILE A 37 -2.77 -15.16 -9.84
C ILE A 37 -3.57 -16.43 -10.12
N PHE A 38 -4.91 -16.34 -10.16
CA PHE A 38 -5.76 -17.50 -10.49
C PHE A 38 -5.53 -18.00 -11.91
N TYR A 39 -5.38 -17.10 -12.89
CA TYR A 39 -5.04 -17.48 -14.25
C TYR A 39 -3.69 -18.22 -14.28
N ASP A 40 -2.66 -17.71 -13.59
CA ASP A 40 -1.34 -18.35 -13.58
C ASP A 40 -1.36 -19.74 -12.94
N LEU A 41 -2.16 -19.94 -11.90
CA LEU A 41 -2.33 -21.24 -11.26
C LEU A 41 -3.09 -22.27 -12.12
N LEU A 42 -4.05 -21.82 -12.94
CA LEU A 42 -4.93 -22.72 -13.71
C LEU A 42 -4.45 -22.96 -15.14
N LEU A 43 -3.94 -21.92 -15.79
CA LEU A 43 -3.65 -21.85 -17.22
C LEU A 43 -2.25 -21.29 -17.51
N GLY A 44 -1.52 -20.88 -16.47
CA GLY A 44 -0.21 -20.25 -16.61
C GLY A 44 0.89 -21.23 -17.01
N PRO A 45 2.11 -20.69 -17.17
CA PRO A 45 3.29 -21.51 -17.33
C PRO A 45 3.42 -22.52 -16.19
N VAL A 46 3.86 -23.74 -16.50
CA VAL A 46 4.17 -24.73 -15.46
C VAL A 46 5.42 -24.26 -14.73
N PHE A 47 5.23 -23.60 -13.59
CA PHE A 47 6.31 -23.29 -12.66
C PHE A 47 6.64 -24.53 -11.82
N PRO A 48 7.90 -24.72 -11.40
CA PRO A 48 8.24 -25.81 -10.47
C PRO A 48 7.43 -25.75 -9.17
N GLU A 49 7.20 -24.53 -8.65
CA GLU A 49 6.49 -24.27 -7.40
C GLU A 49 5.41 -23.19 -7.61
N PRO A 50 4.26 -23.54 -8.23
CA PRO A 50 3.25 -22.55 -8.63
C PRO A 50 2.58 -21.87 -7.42
N TYR A 51 2.42 -22.60 -6.31
CA TYR A 51 1.87 -22.04 -5.08
C TYR A 51 2.84 -21.06 -4.40
N GLU A 52 4.16 -21.28 -4.45
CA GLU A 52 5.14 -20.34 -3.89
C GLU A 52 5.08 -19.00 -4.63
N GLN A 53 5.00 -19.03 -5.96
CA GLN A 53 4.90 -17.80 -6.75
C GLN A 53 3.59 -17.06 -6.46
N ALA A 54 2.45 -17.77 -6.43
CA ALA A 54 1.15 -17.19 -6.08
C ALA A 54 1.17 -16.61 -4.66
N LEU A 55 1.82 -17.29 -3.70
CA LEU A 55 1.99 -16.84 -2.33
C LEU A 55 2.75 -15.52 -2.28
N HIS A 56 3.89 -15.41 -2.98
CA HIS A 56 4.67 -14.16 -3.03
C HIS A 56 3.90 -13.03 -3.71
N GLN A 57 3.19 -13.30 -4.80
CA GLN A 57 2.39 -12.30 -5.51
C GLN A 57 1.24 -11.78 -4.64
N SER A 58 0.47 -12.68 -4.02
CA SER A 58 -0.65 -12.29 -3.14
C SER A 58 -0.19 -11.42 -1.97
N GLY A 59 0.92 -11.78 -1.33
CA GLY A 59 1.54 -10.98 -0.25
C GLY A 59 2.02 -9.62 -0.73
N THR A 60 2.70 -9.58 -1.89
CA THR A 60 3.15 -8.31 -2.51
C THR A 60 1.98 -7.38 -2.81
N TRP A 61 0.88 -7.91 -3.37
CA TRP A 61 -0.32 -7.13 -3.66
C TRP A 61 -1.05 -6.67 -2.40
N ALA A 62 -1.09 -7.48 -1.34
CA ALA A 62 -1.61 -7.04 -0.04
C ALA A 62 -0.87 -5.80 0.48
N VAL A 63 0.47 -5.81 0.44
CA VAL A 63 1.30 -4.65 0.85
C VAL A 63 1.06 -3.45 -0.07
N ARG A 64 1.01 -3.65 -1.39
CA ARG A 64 0.71 -2.57 -2.34
C ARG A 64 -0.64 -1.91 -2.07
N PHE A 65 -1.70 -2.68 -1.83
CA PHE A 65 -3.01 -2.12 -1.47
C PHE A 65 -3.00 -1.43 -0.11
N LEU A 66 -2.18 -1.90 0.83
CA LEU A 66 -2.01 -1.25 2.13
C LEU A 66 -1.39 0.15 1.97
N LEU A 67 -0.34 0.26 1.16
CA LEU A 67 0.29 1.54 0.83
C LEU A 67 -0.66 2.46 0.05
N LEU A 68 -1.40 1.92 -0.94
CA LEU A 68 -2.41 2.69 -1.67
C LEU A 68 -3.51 3.21 -0.74
N THR A 69 -3.96 2.40 0.24
CA THR A 69 -4.92 2.81 1.27
C THR A 69 -4.37 3.95 2.13
N LEU A 70 -3.08 3.87 2.51
CA LEU A 70 -2.39 4.93 3.26
C LEU A 70 -2.12 6.18 2.41
N ALA A 71 -1.98 6.05 1.08
CA ALA A 71 -1.74 7.15 0.15
C ALA A 71 -2.97 8.03 -0.07
N VAL A 72 -4.18 7.54 0.20
CA VAL A 72 -5.43 8.31 0.04
C VAL A 72 -5.41 9.64 0.82
N THR A 73 -4.94 9.67 2.07
CA THR A 73 -4.95 10.93 2.85
C THR A 73 -3.93 11.95 2.34
N PRO A 74 -2.64 11.59 2.12
CA PRO A 74 -1.68 12.53 1.51
C PRO A 74 -2.15 13.02 0.15
N ALA A 75 -2.64 12.13 -0.73
CA ALA A 75 -3.16 12.51 -2.04
C ALA A 75 -4.31 13.52 -1.95
N ARG A 76 -5.26 13.31 -1.02
CA ARG A 76 -6.33 14.29 -0.76
C ARG A 76 -5.77 15.65 -0.33
N ARG A 77 -4.77 15.68 0.55
CA ARG A 77 -4.19 16.93 1.08
C ARG A 77 -3.37 17.68 0.03
N ILE A 78 -2.59 16.96 -0.77
CA ILE A 78 -1.72 17.52 -1.80
C ILE A 78 -2.56 18.05 -2.98
N PHE A 79 -3.48 17.22 -3.50
CA PHE A 79 -4.22 17.55 -4.73
C PHE A 79 -5.60 18.19 -4.47
N GLY A 80 -6.05 18.29 -3.22
CA GLY A 80 -7.40 18.75 -2.87
C GLY A 80 -8.53 17.82 -3.38
N TRP A 81 -8.21 16.60 -3.81
CA TRP A 81 -9.14 15.70 -4.48
C TRP A 81 -10.01 14.93 -3.48
N ASN A 82 -11.09 15.53 -2.98
CA ASN A 82 -11.93 14.93 -1.94
C ASN A 82 -12.62 13.62 -2.35
N ARG A 83 -12.88 13.38 -3.65
CA ARG A 83 -13.58 12.18 -4.14
C ARG A 83 -12.78 10.89 -3.87
N ILE A 84 -11.45 10.97 -3.76
CA ILE A 84 -10.59 9.80 -3.48
C ILE A 84 -10.87 9.15 -2.13
N LEU A 85 -11.47 9.87 -1.18
CA LEU A 85 -11.90 9.29 0.10
C LEU A 85 -12.95 8.19 -0.08
N GLY A 86 -13.76 8.26 -1.15
CA GLY A 86 -14.80 7.29 -1.44
C GLY A 86 -14.27 5.88 -1.73
N VAL A 87 -13.01 5.75 -2.14
CA VAL A 87 -12.38 4.46 -2.46
C VAL A 87 -11.50 3.91 -1.34
N ARG A 88 -11.27 4.68 -0.26
CA ARG A 88 -10.40 4.25 0.85
C ARG A 88 -10.82 2.93 1.48
N ARG A 89 -12.11 2.76 1.74
CA ARG A 89 -12.66 1.54 2.33
C ARG A 89 -12.54 0.35 1.39
N MET A 90 -12.77 0.58 0.08
CA MET A 90 -12.61 -0.47 -0.93
C MET A 90 -11.18 -1.00 -0.92
N LEU A 91 -10.19 -0.10 -1.01
CA LEU A 91 -8.76 -0.47 -0.94
C LEU A 91 -8.41 -1.18 0.36
N GLY A 92 -8.89 -0.68 1.52
CA GLY A 92 -8.61 -1.29 2.81
C GLY A 92 -9.16 -2.70 2.96
N VAL A 93 -10.37 -2.96 2.44
CA VAL A 93 -10.96 -4.31 2.41
C VAL A 93 -10.19 -5.22 1.44
N SER A 94 -9.67 -4.68 0.33
CA SER A 94 -8.78 -5.41 -0.57
C SER A 94 -7.52 -5.90 0.12
N VAL A 95 -6.92 -5.10 1.01
CA VAL A 95 -5.76 -5.53 1.81
C VAL A 95 -6.08 -6.82 2.57
N LEU A 96 -7.21 -6.85 3.28
CA LEU A 96 -7.63 -8.04 4.02
C LEU A 96 -7.93 -9.21 3.08
N GLY A 97 -8.61 -8.97 1.96
CA GLY A 97 -8.90 -10.00 0.96
C GLY A 97 -7.64 -10.67 0.42
N TYR A 98 -6.62 -9.89 0.07
CA TYR A 98 -5.34 -10.42 -0.40
C TYR A 98 -4.50 -11.05 0.72
N ALA A 99 -4.59 -10.55 1.96
CA ALA A 99 -3.94 -11.18 3.10
C ALA A 99 -4.55 -12.55 3.45
N LEU A 100 -5.87 -12.69 3.32
CA LEU A 100 -6.55 -13.98 3.46
C LEU A 100 -6.26 -14.92 2.29
N LEU A 101 -6.19 -14.40 1.05
CA LEU A 101 -5.73 -15.17 -0.10
C LEU A 101 -4.29 -15.68 0.13
N HIS A 102 -3.41 -14.84 0.66
CA HIS A 102 -2.03 -15.20 1.00
C HIS A 102 -1.99 -16.33 2.05
N LEU A 103 -2.75 -16.23 3.13
CA LEU A 103 -2.87 -17.32 4.10
C LEU A 103 -3.44 -18.61 3.46
N GLY A 104 -4.44 -18.49 2.60
CA GLY A 104 -5.02 -19.63 1.88
C GLY A 104 -4.02 -20.31 0.94
N LEU A 105 -3.17 -19.52 0.27
CA LEU A 105 -2.11 -20.04 -0.60
C LEU A 105 -0.99 -20.70 0.22
N TYR A 106 -0.67 -20.20 1.41
CA TYR A 106 0.24 -20.87 2.32
C TYR A 106 -0.33 -22.23 2.77
N ALA A 107 -1.62 -22.28 3.13
CA ALA A 107 -2.29 -23.53 3.45
C ALA A 107 -2.30 -24.51 2.26
N ALA A 108 -2.52 -24.00 1.04
CA ALA A 108 -2.47 -24.82 -0.17
C ALA A 108 -1.07 -25.36 -0.46
N GLN A 109 -0.02 -24.55 -0.27
CA GLN A 109 1.38 -24.98 -0.38
C GLN A 109 1.70 -26.10 0.61
N GLU A 110 1.10 -26.06 1.79
CA GLU A 110 1.19 -27.11 2.82
C GLU A 110 0.20 -28.27 2.60
N ASN A 111 -0.33 -28.44 1.38
CA ASN A 111 -1.29 -29.48 1.00
C ASN A 111 -2.53 -29.52 1.91
N TRP A 112 -2.98 -28.36 2.39
CA TRP A 112 -4.11 -28.20 3.31
C TRP A 112 -3.94 -28.93 4.65
N ASN A 113 -2.70 -29.27 5.06
CA ASN A 113 -2.43 -29.80 6.38
C ASN A 113 -2.54 -28.69 7.44
N LEU A 114 -3.77 -28.43 7.90
CA LEU A 114 -4.07 -27.34 8.83
C LEU A 114 -3.37 -27.48 10.20
N ALA A 115 -3.07 -28.71 10.61
CA ALA A 115 -2.30 -28.95 11.82
C ALA A 115 -0.86 -28.45 11.67
N LYS A 116 -0.20 -28.79 10.56
CA LYS A 116 1.15 -28.28 10.24
C LYS A 116 1.15 -26.76 10.11
N VAL A 117 0.21 -26.20 9.33
CA VAL A 117 0.06 -24.75 9.16
C VAL A 117 -0.09 -24.04 10.51
N GLY A 118 -0.97 -24.54 11.38
CA GLY A 118 -1.16 -23.98 12.71
C GLY A 118 0.13 -24.02 13.54
N ILE A 119 0.77 -25.19 13.64
CA ILE A 119 2.02 -25.34 14.41
C ILE A 119 3.11 -24.41 13.89
N GLU A 120 3.32 -24.36 12.57
CA GLU A 120 4.35 -23.50 11.97
C GLU A 120 4.08 -22.02 12.19
N MET A 121 2.82 -21.59 12.09
CA MET A 121 2.43 -20.18 12.30
C MET A 121 2.78 -19.66 13.68
N PHE A 122 2.76 -20.51 14.71
CA PHE A 122 3.09 -20.13 16.08
C PHE A 122 4.55 -20.40 16.48
N THR A 123 5.27 -21.22 15.71
CA THR A 123 6.66 -21.61 16.04
C THR A 123 7.71 -20.88 15.21
N ARG A 124 7.39 -20.50 13.95
CA ARG A 124 8.32 -19.77 13.08
C ARG A 124 8.15 -18.26 13.29
N PHE A 125 9.22 -17.60 13.76
CA PHE A 125 9.20 -16.17 14.09
C PHE A 125 8.62 -15.25 13.00
N TYR A 126 9.02 -15.44 11.74
CA TYR A 126 8.51 -14.63 10.63
C TYR A 126 7.02 -14.84 10.37
N LEU A 127 6.48 -16.05 10.57
CA LEU A 127 5.05 -16.34 10.45
C LEU A 127 4.25 -15.73 11.58
N VAL A 128 4.79 -15.72 12.81
CA VAL A 128 4.16 -15.07 13.96
C VAL A 128 3.94 -13.58 13.69
N ILE A 129 4.92 -12.88 13.12
CA ILE A 129 4.79 -11.46 12.73
C ILE A 129 3.66 -11.29 11.69
N GLY A 130 3.63 -12.17 10.69
CA GLY A 130 2.55 -12.19 9.68
C GLY A 130 1.17 -12.42 10.30
N LEU A 131 1.06 -13.34 11.25
CA LEU A 131 -0.17 -13.65 11.98
C LEU A 131 -0.65 -12.46 12.83
N VAL A 132 0.25 -11.76 13.52
CA VAL A 132 -0.12 -10.56 14.30
C VAL A 132 -0.62 -9.46 13.37
N ALA A 133 0.04 -9.23 12.24
CA ALA A 133 -0.40 -8.26 11.23
C ALA A 133 -1.78 -8.65 10.65
N LEU A 134 -1.97 -9.92 10.31
CA LEU A 134 -3.24 -10.46 9.79
C LEU A 134 -4.37 -10.32 10.81
N THR A 135 -4.12 -10.64 12.08
CA THR A 135 -5.10 -10.47 13.16
C THR A 135 -5.54 -9.01 13.28
N GLY A 136 -4.60 -8.07 13.20
CA GLY A 136 -4.90 -6.65 13.13
C GLY A 136 -5.76 -6.28 11.91
N LEU A 137 -5.42 -6.78 10.72
CA LEU A 137 -6.20 -6.55 9.51
C LEU A 137 -7.62 -7.12 9.60
N VAL A 138 -7.79 -8.30 10.19
CA VAL A 138 -9.10 -8.92 10.45
C VAL A 138 -9.92 -8.02 11.37
N ALA A 139 -9.33 -7.50 12.45
CA ALA A 139 -10.02 -6.58 13.36
C ALA A 139 -10.46 -5.28 12.62
N LEU A 140 -9.63 -4.72 11.76
CA LEU A 140 -9.98 -3.55 10.94
C LEU A 140 -11.08 -3.86 9.91
N GLY A 141 -11.01 -5.01 9.25
CA GLY A 141 -12.03 -5.45 8.29
C GLY A 141 -13.39 -5.72 8.95
N ALA A 142 -13.40 -6.44 10.07
CA ALA A 142 -14.60 -6.73 10.85
C ALA A 142 -15.27 -5.45 11.39
N THR A 143 -14.50 -4.38 11.59
CA THR A 143 -15.01 -3.07 12.04
C THR A 143 -15.20 -2.06 10.91
N SER A 144 -15.17 -2.52 9.66
CA SER A 144 -15.38 -1.66 8.48
C SER A 144 -16.85 -1.57 8.03
N PHE A 145 -17.80 -2.29 8.65
CA PHE A 145 -19.22 -2.20 8.31
C PHE A 145 -19.86 -0.89 8.79
N ASP A 146 -20.84 -0.36 8.06
CA ASP A 146 -21.50 0.91 8.42
C ASP A 146 -22.20 0.83 9.78
N SER A 147 -22.76 -0.33 10.12
CA SER A 147 -23.34 -0.61 11.45
C SER A 147 -22.29 -0.51 12.55
N THR A 148 -21.13 -1.15 12.37
CA THR A 148 -20.05 -1.18 13.35
C THR A 148 -19.38 0.19 13.50
N ILE A 149 -19.19 0.93 12.40
CA ILE A 149 -18.70 2.32 12.43
C ILE A 149 -19.61 3.20 13.28
N ARG A 150 -20.94 3.10 13.09
CA ARG A 150 -21.91 3.86 13.90
C ARG A 150 -21.89 3.46 15.38
N ARG A 151 -21.76 2.16 15.67
CA ARG A 151 -21.71 1.63 17.05
C ARG A 151 -20.46 2.08 17.81
N LEU A 152 -19.28 2.04 17.18
CA LEU A 152 -18.01 2.35 17.82
C LEU A 152 -17.72 3.86 17.93
N GLY A 153 -18.32 4.68 17.06
CA GLY A 153 -18.16 6.14 17.08
C GLY A 153 -16.69 6.59 17.11
N ARG A 154 -16.29 7.31 18.16
CA ARG A 154 -14.92 7.86 18.31
C ARG A 154 -13.85 6.77 18.47
N ASN A 155 -14.21 5.61 19.04
CA ASN A 155 -13.28 4.50 19.24
C ASN A 155 -12.92 3.80 17.92
N TRP A 156 -13.79 3.88 16.90
CA TRP A 156 -13.49 3.35 15.57
C TRP A 156 -12.22 3.97 14.98
N GLY A 157 -12.08 5.30 15.13
CA GLY A 157 -10.90 6.02 14.67
C GLY A 157 -9.63 5.58 15.40
N ARG A 158 -9.69 5.35 16.72
CA ARG A 158 -8.57 4.86 17.52
C ARG A 158 -8.16 3.45 17.08
N LEU A 159 -9.12 2.55 16.89
CA LEU A 159 -8.86 1.20 16.39
C LEU A 159 -8.20 1.24 15.01
N HIS A 160 -8.70 2.08 14.11
CA HIS A 160 -8.14 2.21 12.76
C HIS A 160 -6.77 2.89 12.69
N MET A 161 -6.24 3.43 13.80
CA MET A 161 -4.85 3.83 13.89
C MET A 161 -3.90 2.61 13.91
N LEU A 162 -4.40 1.41 14.21
CA LEU A 162 -3.60 0.18 14.12
C LEU A 162 -3.07 -0.10 12.71
N VAL A 163 -3.64 0.54 11.67
CA VAL A 163 -3.13 0.41 10.30
C VAL A 163 -1.64 0.78 10.18
N TYR A 164 -1.13 1.70 11.00
CA TYR A 164 0.28 2.11 10.97
C TYR A 164 1.21 1.02 11.53
N PRO A 165 1.03 0.51 12.77
CA PRO A 165 1.82 -0.62 13.24
C PRO A 165 1.61 -1.89 12.40
N ILE A 166 0.41 -2.15 11.88
CA ILE A 166 0.15 -3.26 10.94
C ILE A 166 1.02 -3.11 9.68
N ALA A 167 1.13 -1.91 9.12
CA ALA A 167 1.97 -1.67 7.95
C ALA A 167 3.46 -1.90 8.25
N VAL A 168 3.94 -1.49 9.43
CA VAL A 168 5.31 -1.78 9.87
C VAL A 168 5.54 -3.28 9.99
N LEU A 169 4.64 -4.01 10.65
CA LEU A 169 4.73 -5.47 10.79
C LEU A 169 4.68 -6.19 9.44
N ALA A 170 3.79 -5.76 8.53
CA ALA A 170 3.67 -6.34 7.19
C ALA A 170 4.94 -6.11 6.35
N LEU A 171 5.54 -4.91 6.43
CA LEU A 171 6.82 -4.63 5.77
C LEU A 171 7.96 -5.43 6.38
N TYR A 172 8.02 -5.54 7.70
CA TYR A 172 9.05 -6.34 8.38
C TYR A 172 8.93 -7.83 8.04
N HIS A 173 7.71 -8.37 8.03
CA HIS A 173 7.43 -9.72 7.52
C HIS A 173 7.90 -9.90 6.07
N PHE A 174 7.66 -8.91 5.21
CA PHE A 174 8.13 -8.95 3.82
C PHE A 174 9.66 -8.99 3.72
N PHE A 175 10.38 -8.19 4.52
CA PHE A 175 11.84 -8.27 4.59
C PHE A 175 12.34 -9.65 5.02
N LEU A 176 11.73 -10.25 6.05
CA LEU A 176 12.11 -11.59 6.53
C LEU A 176 11.91 -12.68 5.45
N GLN A 177 10.91 -12.52 4.57
CA GLN A 177 10.64 -13.46 3.48
C GLN A 177 11.53 -13.25 2.25
N SER A 178 12.15 -12.07 2.09
CA SER A 178 12.83 -11.66 0.85
C SER A 178 14.20 -12.31 0.60
N LYS A 179 14.62 -13.27 1.44
CA LYS A 179 15.92 -13.97 1.35
C LYS A 179 17.06 -12.96 1.10
N SER A 180 17.80 -13.08 0.00
CA SER A 180 18.92 -12.19 -0.34
C SER A 180 18.55 -10.94 -1.14
N ASP A 181 17.43 -10.94 -1.88
CA ASP A 181 17.00 -9.78 -2.68
C ASP A 181 15.83 -9.07 -2.00
N VAL A 182 16.17 -8.03 -1.24
CA VAL A 182 15.20 -7.21 -0.51
C VAL A 182 14.71 -6.00 -1.31
N THR A 183 14.99 -5.92 -2.61
CA THR A 183 14.69 -4.74 -3.44
C THR A 183 13.22 -4.32 -3.35
N GLN A 184 12.29 -5.28 -3.50
CA GLN A 184 10.84 -4.98 -3.42
C GLN A 184 10.42 -4.56 -2.00
N ALA A 185 10.91 -5.24 -0.96
CA ALA A 185 10.60 -4.91 0.43
C ALA A 185 11.11 -3.50 0.80
N THR A 186 12.34 -3.18 0.42
CA THR A 186 12.93 -1.84 0.57
C THR A 186 12.14 -0.77 -0.17
N LEU A 187 11.71 -1.03 -1.41
CA LEU A 187 10.89 -0.08 -2.17
C LEU A 187 9.56 0.20 -1.46
N MET A 188 8.86 -0.86 -1.02
CA MET A 188 7.60 -0.70 -0.29
C MET A 188 7.80 0.05 1.04
N ALA A 189 8.89 -0.23 1.76
CA ALA A 189 9.23 0.47 3.00
C ALA A 189 9.55 1.94 2.75
N GLY A 190 10.29 2.26 1.69
CA GLY A 190 10.59 3.63 1.30
C GLY A 190 9.36 4.43 0.89
N LEU A 191 8.43 3.81 0.15
CA LEU A 191 7.13 4.42 -0.15
C LEU A 191 6.28 4.64 1.11
N PHE A 192 6.29 3.69 2.05
CA PHE A 192 5.65 3.88 3.35
C PHE A 192 6.24 5.07 4.11
N LEU A 193 7.57 5.17 4.17
CA LEU A 193 8.29 6.29 4.81
C LEU A 193 7.94 7.62 4.15
N LEU A 194 7.90 7.68 2.82
CA LEU A 194 7.46 8.87 2.09
C LEU A 194 6.05 9.32 2.53
N LEU A 195 5.11 8.38 2.63
CA LEU A 195 3.75 8.66 3.10
C LEU A 195 3.73 9.12 4.56
N MET A 196 4.59 8.57 5.42
CA MET A 196 4.71 8.99 6.83
C MET A 196 5.32 10.39 6.94
N ILE A 197 6.34 10.70 6.14
CA ILE A 197 6.96 12.03 6.07
C ILE A 197 5.91 13.07 5.65
N TYR A 198 5.12 12.82 4.61
CA TYR A 198 4.03 13.75 4.23
C TYR A 198 3.05 14.01 5.39
N ARG A 199 2.73 12.98 6.18
CA ARG A 199 1.85 13.13 7.34
C ARG A 199 2.53 13.90 8.46
N GLY A 200 3.81 13.64 8.72
CA GLY A 200 4.63 14.35 9.69
C GLY A 200 4.74 15.84 9.35
N MET A 201 5.09 16.17 8.11
CA MET A 201 5.18 17.55 7.63
C MET A 201 3.85 18.29 7.79
N ALA A 202 2.73 17.66 7.41
CA ALA A 202 1.42 18.25 7.59
C ALA A 202 1.01 18.40 9.07
N LYS A 203 1.47 17.51 9.96
CA LYS A 203 1.24 17.61 11.41
C LYS A 203 2.09 18.73 12.03
N ALA A 204 3.29 18.96 11.52
CA ALA A 204 4.19 20.04 11.92
C ALA A 204 3.80 21.42 11.36
N GLY A 205 2.68 21.53 10.63
CA GLY A 205 2.17 22.79 10.11
C GLY A 205 2.67 23.18 8.72
N PHE A 206 3.55 22.37 8.09
CA PHE A 206 4.00 22.64 6.73
C PHE A 206 2.88 22.36 5.70
N SER A 207 2.72 23.27 4.74
CA SER A 207 1.74 23.11 3.66
C SER A 207 2.23 22.11 2.61
N LEU A 208 1.48 21.00 2.45
CA LEU A 208 1.71 20.01 1.40
C LEU A 208 1.36 20.52 -0.02
N SER A 209 0.89 21.75 -0.14
CA SER A 209 0.75 22.44 -1.44
C SER A 209 2.05 23.10 -1.88
N ASN A 210 3.03 23.26 -0.99
CA ASN A 210 4.32 23.88 -1.31
C ASN A 210 5.25 22.86 -2.01
N PRO A 211 5.68 23.11 -3.26
CA PRO A 211 6.59 22.22 -3.99
C PRO A 211 7.90 21.95 -3.26
N LEU A 212 8.45 22.93 -2.53
CA LEU A 212 9.69 22.76 -1.78
C LEU A 212 9.52 21.76 -0.63
N VAL A 213 8.37 21.79 0.05
CA VAL A 213 8.04 20.82 1.10
C VAL A 213 7.92 19.40 0.50
N LEU A 214 7.32 19.28 -0.69
CA LEU A 214 7.19 17.99 -1.39
C LEU A 214 8.54 17.47 -1.88
N ALA A 215 9.38 18.33 -2.44
CA ALA A 215 10.73 17.98 -2.89
C ALA A 215 11.63 17.58 -1.71
N ALA A 216 11.60 18.33 -0.61
CA ALA A 216 12.33 17.99 0.61
C ALA A 216 11.84 16.65 1.20
N SER A 217 10.53 16.41 1.19
CA SER A 217 9.97 15.13 1.63
C SER A 217 10.44 13.96 0.75
N ALA A 218 10.54 14.17 -0.57
CA ALA A 218 11.06 13.17 -1.50
C ALA A 218 12.53 12.84 -1.24
N ALA A 219 13.38 13.86 -1.03
CA ALA A 219 14.79 13.68 -0.69
C ALA A 219 14.97 12.97 0.65
N LEU A 220 14.22 13.37 1.68
CA LEU A 220 14.24 12.71 3.00
C LEU A 220 13.80 11.26 2.91
N ALA A 221 12.76 10.96 2.12
CA ALA A 221 12.29 9.58 1.94
C ALA A 221 13.32 8.73 1.18
N ALA A 222 13.96 9.27 0.14
CA ALA A 222 15.02 8.57 -0.60
C ALA A 222 16.21 8.25 0.32
N ALA A 223 16.67 9.22 1.10
CA ALA A 223 17.75 9.02 2.08
C ALA A 223 17.37 7.98 3.15
N ALA A 224 16.16 8.07 3.71
CA ALA A 224 15.66 7.10 4.68
C ALA A 224 15.52 5.69 4.08
N THR A 225 15.15 5.59 2.80
CA THR A 225 15.07 4.30 2.08
C THR A 225 16.46 3.66 1.96
N ALA A 226 17.48 4.44 1.58
CA ALA A 226 18.86 3.96 1.51
C ALA A 226 19.37 3.53 2.89
N ALA A 227 19.03 4.27 3.94
CA ALA A 227 19.40 3.93 5.32
C ALA A 227 18.73 2.63 5.80
N VAL A 228 17.43 2.41 5.51
CA VAL A 228 16.74 1.15 5.82
C VAL A 228 17.38 -0.01 5.09
N GLU A 229 17.69 0.15 3.81
CA GLU A 229 18.34 -0.89 3.03
C GLU A 229 19.72 -1.25 3.60
N TYR A 230 20.55 -0.24 3.86
CA TYR A 230 21.86 -0.42 4.48
C TYR A 230 21.74 -1.15 5.82
N ALA A 231 20.84 -0.70 6.70
CA ALA A 231 20.63 -1.32 8.00
C ALA A 231 20.19 -2.79 7.88
N TRP A 232 19.32 -3.11 6.93
CA TRP A 232 18.91 -4.50 6.71
C TRP A 232 20.09 -5.38 6.30
N TYR A 233 20.87 -4.95 5.32
CA TYR A 233 22.02 -5.75 4.88
C TYR A 233 23.07 -5.90 5.99
N ALA A 234 23.36 -4.81 6.71
CA ALA A 234 24.34 -4.79 7.80
C ALA A 234 23.95 -5.67 8.99
N LEU A 235 22.66 -5.70 9.36
CA LEU A 235 22.20 -6.36 10.58
C LEU A 235 21.63 -7.76 10.36
N ALA A 236 21.02 -8.02 9.21
CA ALA A 236 20.21 -9.23 9.02
C ALA A 236 20.80 -10.24 8.03
N THR A 237 21.66 -9.81 7.10
CA THR A 237 22.07 -10.68 5.97
C THR A 237 23.56 -11.04 5.94
N GLY A 238 24.42 -10.28 6.62
CA GLY A 238 25.88 -10.43 6.53
C GLY A 238 26.49 -10.02 5.18
N ILE A 239 25.68 -9.54 4.22
CA ILE A 239 26.16 -8.97 2.95
C ILE A 239 26.79 -7.61 3.24
N PRO A 240 27.95 -7.27 2.62
CA PRO A 240 28.64 -6.00 2.86
C PRO A 240 27.77 -4.80 2.48
N ALA A 241 27.17 -4.18 3.49
CA ALA A 241 26.20 -3.10 3.35
C ALA A 241 26.77 -1.86 2.64
N ASP A 242 28.07 -1.58 2.81
CA ASP A 242 28.75 -0.49 2.13
C ASP A 242 28.68 -0.63 0.60
N ARG A 243 28.88 -1.84 0.08
CA ARG A 243 28.81 -2.11 -1.36
C ARG A 243 27.40 -1.88 -1.89
N VAL A 244 26.40 -2.31 -1.14
CA VAL A 244 24.99 -2.09 -1.46
C VAL A 244 24.65 -0.59 -1.44
N PHE A 245 25.17 0.14 -0.45
CA PHE A 245 24.98 1.57 -0.34
C PHE A 245 25.57 2.30 -1.55
N TRP A 246 26.82 2.02 -1.93
CA TRP A 246 27.43 2.60 -3.11
C TRP A 246 26.69 2.25 -4.41
N ALA A 247 26.10 1.05 -4.49
CA ALA A 247 25.30 0.67 -5.64
C ALA A 247 24.05 1.56 -5.85
N ASN A 248 23.55 2.24 -4.82
CA ASN A 248 22.43 3.18 -4.98
C ASN A 248 22.76 4.38 -5.89
N PHE A 249 24.04 4.72 -6.03
CA PHE A 249 24.50 5.81 -6.89
C PHE A 249 24.81 5.37 -8.32
N ASN A 250 24.86 4.05 -8.57
CA ASN A 250 25.12 3.51 -9.91
C ASN A 250 23.81 3.32 -10.69
N VAL A 251 23.22 4.44 -11.11
CA VAL A 251 21.95 4.47 -11.85
C VAL A 251 22.04 3.94 -13.29
N ALA A 252 23.26 3.73 -13.81
CA ALA A 252 23.47 3.25 -15.17
C ALA A 252 23.13 1.76 -15.34
N ILE A 253 23.24 0.96 -14.28
CA ILE A 253 23.02 -0.49 -14.33
C ILE A 253 21.58 -0.84 -13.93
N ALA A 254 21.13 -0.32 -12.79
CA ALA A 254 19.79 -0.58 -12.30
C ALA A 254 19.33 0.53 -11.35
N LEU A 255 18.06 0.92 -11.47
CA LEU A 255 17.44 1.85 -10.54
C LEU A 255 17.11 1.11 -9.24
N ARG A 256 17.85 1.43 -8.17
CA ARG A 256 17.66 0.86 -6.83
C ARG A 256 16.49 1.51 -6.10
N PRO A 257 15.97 0.90 -5.01
CA PRO A 257 14.76 1.36 -4.33
C PRO A 257 14.76 2.84 -3.92
N THR A 258 15.89 3.36 -3.43
CA THR A 258 16.00 4.78 -3.05
C THR A 258 15.72 5.73 -4.21
N VAL A 259 16.21 5.40 -5.41
CA VAL A 259 16.02 6.21 -6.62
C VAL A 259 14.56 6.18 -7.04
N TRP A 260 13.92 5.01 -7.01
CA TRP A 260 12.49 4.89 -7.30
C TRP A 260 11.61 5.67 -6.32
N VAL A 261 11.94 5.68 -5.03
CA VAL A 261 11.22 6.46 -4.01
C VAL A 261 11.41 7.96 -4.26
N GLY A 262 12.63 8.39 -4.59
CA GLY A 262 12.93 9.75 -4.99
C GLY A 262 12.13 10.19 -6.22
N ILE A 263 12.12 9.37 -7.27
CA ILE A 263 11.33 9.60 -8.49
C ILE A 263 9.84 9.70 -8.15
N ALA A 264 9.30 8.79 -7.34
CA ALA A 264 7.89 8.82 -6.94
C ALA A 264 7.54 10.11 -6.19
N GLY A 265 8.36 10.54 -5.24
CA GLY A 265 8.15 11.78 -4.50
C GLY A 265 8.27 13.04 -5.37
N LEU A 266 9.25 13.07 -6.28
CA LEU A 266 9.42 14.16 -7.24
C LEU A 266 8.29 14.21 -8.27
N ALA A 267 7.76 13.06 -8.71
CA ALA A 267 6.60 13.01 -9.59
C ALA A 267 5.36 13.60 -8.91
N VAL A 268 5.15 13.34 -7.62
CA VAL A 268 4.08 13.98 -6.83
C VAL A 268 4.29 15.49 -6.75
N CYS A 269 5.52 15.95 -6.52
CA CYS A 269 5.87 17.37 -6.53
C CYS A 269 5.57 18.03 -7.89
N ALA A 270 6.00 17.42 -8.99
CA ALA A 270 5.75 17.89 -10.35
C ALA A 270 4.25 17.98 -10.65
N ALA A 271 3.48 16.93 -10.30
CA ALA A 271 2.03 16.92 -10.47
C ALA A 271 1.33 18.05 -9.67
N ALA A 272 1.80 18.33 -8.45
CA ALA A 272 1.29 19.45 -7.64
C ALA A 272 1.62 20.82 -8.25
N CYS A 273 2.81 20.98 -8.84
CA CYS A 273 3.20 22.19 -9.57
C CYS A 273 2.29 22.44 -10.78
N VAL A 274 2.07 21.41 -11.61
CA VAL A 274 1.18 21.48 -12.77
C VAL A 274 -0.24 21.86 -12.36
N GLN A 275 -0.77 21.25 -11.28
CA GLN A 275 -2.10 21.58 -10.78
C GLN A 275 -2.20 23.06 -10.34
N THR A 276 -1.17 23.57 -9.66
CA THR A 276 -1.14 24.95 -9.17
C THR A 276 -1.04 25.95 -10.32
N ALA A 277 -0.16 25.70 -11.29
CA ALA A 277 -0.04 26.51 -12.50
C ALA A 277 -1.37 26.58 -13.28
N GLY A 278 -2.05 25.44 -13.45
CA GLY A 278 -3.36 25.38 -14.11
C GLY A 278 -4.44 26.22 -13.40
N LYS A 279 -4.47 26.20 -12.06
CA LYS A 279 -5.40 27.03 -11.27
C LYS A 279 -5.12 28.53 -11.44
N VAL A 280 -3.85 28.94 -11.47
CA VAL A 280 -3.47 30.35 -11.66
C VAL A 280 -3.82 30.84 -13.07
N ALA A 281 -3.51 30.04 -14.10
CA ALA A 281 -3.85 30.35 -15.48
C ALA A 281 -5.37 30.49 -15.67
N GLY A 282 -6.16 29.56 -15.11
CA GLY A 282 -7.61 29.61 -15.15
C GLY A 282 -8.20 30.87 -14.51
N ARG A 283 -7.68 31.31 -13.35
CA ARG A 283 -8.12 32.56 -12.71
C ARG A 283 -7.78 33.79 -13.54
N ARG A 284 -6.59 33.86 -14.14
CA ARG A 284 -6.20 34.97 -15.03
C ARG A 284 -7.10 35.07 -16.26
N LEU A 285 -7.52 33.93 -16.83
CA LEU A 285 -8.45 33.91 -17.97
C LEU A 285 -9.86 34.35 -17.58
N GLN A 286 -10.33 34.04 -16.36
CA GLN A 286 -11.62 34.52 -15.87
C GLN A 286 -11.62 36.03 -15.60
N LEU A 287 -10.54 36.58 -15.05
CA LEU A 287 -10.39 38.03 -14.83
C LEU A 287 -10.30 38.86 -16.12
N LYS A 288 -9.85 38.25 -17.22
CA LYS A 288 -9.85 38.91 -18.55
C LYS A 288 -11.22 38.90 -19.23
N LYS A 289 -12.18 38.12 -18.73
CA LYS A 289 -13.54 37.99 -19.28
C LYS A 289 -14.59 38.77 -18.48
N ALA A 290 -14.22 39.31 -17.31
CA ALA A 290 -15.03 40.18 -16.47
C ALA A 290 -14.65 41.64 -16.75
#